data_AF-A0A9Q7BBB8-F1
#
_entry.id   AF-A0A9Q7BBB8-F1
#
_cell.length_a   1.000
_cell.length_b   1.000
_cell.length_c   1.000
_cell.angle_alpha   90.00
_cell.angle_beta   90.00
_cell.angle_gamma   90.00
#
_symmetry.space_group_name_H-M   'P 1'
#
loop_
_entity.id
_entity.type
_entity.pdbx_description
1 polymer ?
#
loop_
_entity_poly.entity_id
_entity_poly.type
_entity_poly.pdbx_seq_one_letter_code
_entity_poly.pdbx_strand_id
1 'polypeptide(L)'
;MTAKVPNPIDIYVGSRVRMRRLMLGMSQERLADQIGVTFQQVQKYEKGTNRIGASRLQTIAGVLAIQVSFFFQQDNSQSITTDGIGHLNGLDDLSEFLTSKEGLGLNKAFMKIGDAGIRQSILTLVTSLADASEAAPAAVAVTTEAPITLHH
;
A
#
# COMPACT_ATOMS: atom_id res chain seq x y z
N MET A 1 -13.48 -22.72 -12.24
CA MET A 1 -14.27 -21.47 -12.22
C MET A 1 -13.28 -20.32 -12.31
N THR A 2 -13.28 -19.56 -13.40
CA THR A 2 -12.38 -18.41 -13.57
C THR A 2 -12.77 -17.31 -12.58
N ALA A 3 -11.85 -16.92 -11.70
CA ALA A 3 -12.10 -15.85 -10.74
C ALA A 3 -12.35 -14.55 -11.53
N LYS A 4 -13.52 -13.94 -11.31
CA LYS A 4 -13.89 -12.68 -11.96
C LYS A 4 -13.00 -11.58 -11.37
N VAL A 5 -12.13 -11.00 -12.19
CA VAL A 5 -11.31 -9.84 -11.80
C VAL A 5 -12.24 -8.71 -11.32
N PRO A 6 -12.04 -8.18 -10.11
CA PRO A 6 -12.86 -7.08 -9.61
C PRO A 6 -12.74 -5.83 -10.48
N ASN A 7 -13.80 -5.01 -10.54
CA ASN A 7 -13.75 -3.77 -11.31
C ASN A 7 -12.77 -2.79 -10.64
N PRO A 8 -11.89 -2.11 -11.39
CA PRO A 8 -11.00 -1.08 -10.84
C PRO A 8 -11.71 -0.01 -9.99
N ILE A 9 -12.94 0.38 -10.37
CA ILE A 9 -13.74 1.35 -9.61
C ILE A 9 -14.16 0.78 -8.25
N ASP A 10 -14.54 -0.50 -8.21
CA ASP A 10 -14.96 -1.17 -6.96
C ASP A 10 -13.76 -1.30 -6.00
N ILE A 11 -12.57 -1.61 -6.54
CA ILE A 11 -11.31 -1.65 -5.78
C ILE A 11 -10.99 -0.27 -5.21
N TYR A 12 -11.06 0.77 -6.04
CA TYR A 12 -10.77 2.13 -5.64
C TYR A 12 -11.73 2.64 -4.54
N VAL A 13 -13.03 2.45 -4.72
CA VAL A 13 -14.03 2.82 -3.71
C VAL A 13 -13.78 2.06 -2.40
N GLY A 14 -13.48 0.75 -2.49
CA GLY A 14 -13.12 -0.08 -1.34
C GLY A 14 -11.89 0.44 -0.58
N SER A 15 -10.85 0.84 -1.29
CA SER A 15 -9.63 1.38 -0.69
C SER A 15 -9.87 2.72 0.01
N ARG A 16 -10.74 3.59 -0.54
CA ARG A 16 -11.16 4.85 0.12
C ARG A 16 -11.94 4.61 1.40
N VAL A 17 -12.83 3.61 1.42
CA VAL A 17 -13.54 3.17 2.64
C VAL A 17 -12.53 2.73 3.71
N ARG A 18 -11.60 1.84 3.35
CA ARG A 18 -10.55 1.35 4.25
C ARG A 18 -9.71 2.50 4.80
N MET A 19 -9.20 3.37 3.94
CA MET A 19 -8.35 4.49 4.31
C MET A 19 -9.05 5.40 5.33
N ARG A 20 -10.29 5.82 5.04
CA ARG A 20 -11.03 6.68 5.96
C ARG A 20 -11.33 5.99 7.29
N ARG A 21 -11.69 4.71 7.26
CA ARG A 21 -11.91 3.91 8.48
C ARG A 21 -10.65 3.89 9.35
N LEU A 22 -9.48 3.67 8.76
CA LEU A 22 -8.20 3.66 9.47
C LEU A 22 -7.84 5.03 10.06
N MET A 23 -8.10 6.13 9.32
CA MET A 23 -7.92 7.50 9.85
C MET A 23 -8.76 7.77 11.10
N LEU A 24 -9.93 7.13 11.21
CA LEU A 24 -10.81 7.22 12.39
C LEU A 24 -10.45 6.22 13.50
N GLY A 25 -9.41 5.39 13.32
CA GLY A 25 -9.06 4.33 14.27
C GLY A 25 -10.17 3.28 14.43
N MET A 26 -11.04 3.12 13.42
CA MET A 26 -12.21 2.24 13.48
C MET A 26 -11.84 0.83 13.00
N SER A 27 -12.27 -0.23 13.69
CA SER A 27 -12.09 -1.62 13.22
C SER A 27 -13.11 -1.99 12.14
N GLN A 28 -12.85 -3.05 11.38
CA GLN A 28 -13.81 -3.52 10.37
C GLN A 28 -15.08 -4.07 11.02
N GLU A 29 -14.99 -4.71 12.18
CA GLU A 29 -16.14 -5.18 12.97
C GLU A 29 -17.04 -4.02 13.37
N ARG A 30 -16.43 -2.94 13.89
CA ARG A 30 -17.17 -1.74 14.28
C ARG A 30 -17.89 -1.09 13.09
N LEU A 31 -17.24 -1.03 11.93
CA LEU A 31 -17.90 -0.55 10.71
C LEU A 31 -19.04 -1.49 10.28
N ALA A 32 -18.81 -2.81 10.35
CA ALA A 32 -19.78 -3.82 9.97
C ALA A 32 -21.07 -3.73 10.82
N ASP A 33 -20.91 -3.59 12.14
CA ASP A 33 -22.00 -3.43 13.10
C ASP A 33 -22.83 -2.17 12.78
N GLN A 34 -22.17 -1.05 12.51
CA GLN A 34 -22.84 0.22 12.23
C GLN A 34 -23.59 0.25 10.90
N ILE A 35 -23.15 -0.53 9.91
CA ILE A 35 -23.84 -0.62 8.61
C ILE A 35 -24.68 -1.89 8.47
N GLY A 36 -24.80 -2.72 9.52
CA GLY A 36 -25.64 -3.91 9.54
C GLY A 36 -25.22 -5.00 8.55
N VAL A 37 -23.92 -5.28 8.45
CA VAL A 37 -23.38 -6.38 7.62
C VAL A 37 -22.36 -7.19 8.43
N THR A 38 -21.87 -8.30 7.87
CA THR A 38 -20.82 -9.08 8.53
C THR A 38 -19.44 -8.44 8.36
N PHE A 39 -18.52 -8.73 9.28
CA PHE A 39 -17.11 -8.34 9.16
C PHE A 39 -16.48 -8.81 7.83
N GLN A 40 -16.76 -10.05 7.40
CA GLN A 40 -16.25 -10.54 6.11
C GLN A 40 -16.82 -9.75 4.94
N GLN A 41 -18.03 -9.21 5.06
CA GLN A 41 -18.62 -8.37 4.02
C GLN A 41 -17.92 -7.02 3.93
N VAL A 42 -17.56 -6.40 5.06
CA VAL A 42 -16.71 -5.20 5.07
C VAL A 42 -15.35 -5.49 4.46
N GLN A 43 -14.72 -6.62 4.78
CA GLN A 43 -13.46 -7.02 4.13
C GLN A 43 -13.58 -7.13 2.61
N LYS A 44 -14.66 -7.73 2.10
CA LYS A 44 -14.90 -7.83 0.66
C LYS A 44 -15.17 -6.48 0.01
N TYR A 45 -15.86 -5.57 0.71
CA TYR A 45 -16.04 -4.20 0.26
C TYR A 45 -14.71 -3.45 0.18
N GLU A 46 -13.88 -3.53 1.23
CA GLU A 46 -12.58 -2.85 1.26
C GLU A 46 -11.59 -3.40 0.23
N LYS A 47 -11.71 -4.68 -0.13
CA LYS A 47 -10.93 -5.31 -1.21
C LYS A 47 -11.53 -5.09 -2.60
N GLY A 48 -12.71 -4.49 -2.71
CA GLY A 48 -13.44 -4.32 -3.97
C GLY A 48 -13.96 -5.62 -4.60
N THR A 49 -13.81 -6.77 -3.94
CA THR A 49 -14.28 -8.06 -4.46
C THR A 49 -15.81 -8.17 -4.44
N ASN A 50 -16.46 -7.40 -3.56
CA ASN A 50 -17.90 -7.17 -3.61
C ASN A 50 -18.18 -5.70 -3.90
N ARG A 51 -19.12 -5.45 -4.82
CA ARG A 51 -19.62 -4.11 -5.13
C ARG A 51 -20.39 -3.53 -3.95
N ILE A 52 -20.23 -2.23 -3.74
CA ILE A 52 -21.03 -1.47 -2.78
C ILE A 52 -22.15 -0.77 -3.55
N GLY A 53 -23.40 -1.16 -3.28
CA GLY A 53 -24.56 -0.47 -3.87
C GLY A 53 -24.72 0.95 -3.32
N ALA A 54 -25.36 1.84 -4.09
CA ALA A 54 -25.48 3.27 -3.76
C ALA A 54 -26.07 3.54 -2.37
N SER A 55 -27.14 2.82 -1.99
CA SER A 55 -27.75 2.93 -0.66
C SER A 55 -26.75 2.60 0.46
N ARG A 56 -25.97 1.52 0.29
CA ARG A 56 -24.94 1.12 1.27
C ARG A 56 -23.80 2.14 1.30
N LEU A 57 -23.38 2.65 0.15
CA LEU A 57 -22.33 3.65 0.06
C LEU A 57 -22.71 4.95 0.79
N GLN A 58 -23.99 5.35 0.70
CA GLN A 58 -24.55 6.46 1.48
C GLN A 58 -24.50 6.19 3.00
N THR A 59 -24.85 4.99 3.44
CA THR A 59 -24.75 4.60 4.86
C THR A 59 -23.30 4.64 5.35
N ILE A 60 -22.37 4.09 4.56
CA ILE A 60 -20.94 4.09 4.90
C ILE A 60 -20.41 5.53 4.99
N ALA A 61 -20.79 6.42 4.07
CA ALA A 61 -20.44 7.85 4.15
C ALA A 61 -20.88 8.49 5.46
N GLY A 62 -22.13 8.21 5.88
CA GLY A 62 -22.67 8.71 7.15
C GLY A 62 -21.88 8.23 8.37
N VAL A 63 -21.58 6.93 8.42
CA VAL A 63 -20.77 6.32 9.49
C VAL A 63 -19.35 6.90 9.54
N LEU A 64 -18.73 7.11 8.38
CA LEU A 64 -17.37 7.62 8.27
C LEU A 64 -17.28 9.16 8.32
N ALA A 65 -18.41 9.84 8.56
CA ALA A 65 -18.54 11.30 8.64
C ALA A 65 -17.90 12.02 7.44
N ILE A 66 -18.22 11.58 6.23
CA ILE A 66 -17.75 12.14 4.96
C ILE A 66 -18.90 12.27 3.96
N GLN A 67 -18.71 13.08 2.92
CA GLN A 67 -19.63 13.12 1.77
C GLN A 67 -19.37 11.92 0.85
N VAL A 68 -20.40 11.40 0.17
CA VAL A 68 -20.26 10.28 -0.78
C VAL A 68 -19.26 10.58 -1.90
N SER A 69 -19.16 11.83 -2.32
CA SER A 69 -18.17 12.30 -3.31
C SER A 69 -16.73 11.94 -2.95
N PHE A 70 -16.40 11.83 -1.66
CA PHE A 70 -15.07 11.45 -1.17
C PHE A 70 -14.58 10.09 -1.70
N PHE A 71 -15.50 9.14 -1.94
CA PHE A 71 -15.16 7.81 -2.46
C PHE A 71 -14.77 7.82 -3.94
N PHE A 72 -15.06 8.92 -4.64
CA PHE A 72 -14.79 9.08 -6.07
C PHE A 72 -13.83 10.24 -6.37
N GLN A 73 -13.42 10.99 -5.35
CA GLN A 73 -12.37 11.99 -5.46
C GLN A 73 -11.03 11.29 -5.65
N GLN A 74 -10.73 10.95 -6.90
CA GLN A 74 -9.36 10.74 -7.34
C GLN A 74 -8.66 12.07 -7.10
N ASP A 75 -7.73 12.10 -6.15
CA ASP A 75 -6.92 13.29 -5.93
C ASP A 75 -6.25 13.59 -7.27
N ASN A 76 -6.62 14.71 -7.90
CA ASN A 76 -5.93 15.26 -9.07
C ASN A 76 -4.53 15.77 -8.70
N SER A 77 -4.04 15.50 -7.47
CA SER A 77 -2.62 15.36 -7.24
C SER A 77 -2.17 14.37 -8.28
N GLN A 78 -1.39 14.83 -9.26
CA GLN A 78 -0.79 13.98 -10.27
C GLN A 78 -0.45 12.66 -9.62
N SER A 79 -0.88 11.55 -10.24
CA SER A 79 -0.22 10.26 -10.10
C SER A 79 1.19 10.56 -9.62
N ILE A 80 1.55 10.21 -8.37
CA ILE A 80 2.96 10.25 -8.00
C ILE A 80 3.55 9.35 -9.07
N THR A 81 4.15 9.95 -10.09
CA THR A 81 4.73 9.22 -11.19
C THR A 81 5.81 8.44 -10.49
N THR A 82 5.59 7.14 -10.35
CA THR A 82 6.61 6.20 -9.91
C THR A 82 7.71 6.06 -10.97
N ASP A 83 7.78 6.98 -11.94
CA ASP A 83 8.99 7.23 -12.72
C ASP A 83 10.09 7.61 -11.74
N GLY A 84 10.88 6.60 -11.37
CA GLY A 84 11.95 6.67 -10.37
C GLY A 84 11.72 5.82 -9.11
N ILE A 85 10.52 5.27 -8.88
CA ILE A 85 10.29 4.21 -7.89
C ILE A 85 10.12 2.92 -8.69
N GLY A 86 11.24 2.42 -9.22
CA GLY A 86 11.27 1.11 -9.87
C GLY A 86 10.68 0.03 -8.96
N HIS A 87 9.94 -0.90 -9.55
CA HIS A 87 9.56 -2.18 -8.94
C HIS A 87 8.67 -2.18 -7.67
N LEU A 88 7.74 -1.24 -7.48
CA LEU A 88 6.55 -1.60 -6.69
C LEU A 88 5.59 -2.36 -7.63
N ASN A 89 5.35 -3.65 -7.37
CA ASN A 89 4.49 -4.49 -8.23
C ASN A 89 3.00 -4.12 -8.14
N GLY A 90 2.67 -3.00 -7.48
CA GLY A 90 1.36 -2.37 -7.47
C GLY A 90 1.10 -1.59 -6.18
N LEU A 91 -0.16 -1.19 -6.01
CA LEU A 91 -0.68 -0.53 -4.81
C LEU A 91 -0.63 -1.43 -3.55
N ASP A 92 -0.53 -2.75 -3.73
CA ASP A 92 -0.51 -3.74 -2.64
C ASP A 92 0.83 -3.72 -1.88
N ASP A 93 1.97 -3.70 -2.56
CA ASP A 93 3.30 -3.62 -1.92
C ASP A 93 3.46 -2.34 -1.10
N LEU A 94 3.00 -1.22 -1.66
CA LEU A 94 2.98 0.07 -0.95
C LEU A 94 2.04 0.00 0.26
N SER A 95 0.84 -0.57 0.11
CA SER A 95 -0.10 -0.72 1.22
C SER A 95 0.46 -1.62 2.33
N GLU A 96 1.12 -2.73 1.98
CA GLU A 96 1.76 -3.63 2.94
C GLU A 96 2.85 -2.89 3.72
N PHE A 97 3.76 -2.20 3.02
CA PHE A 97 4.80 -1.41 3.65
C PHE A 97 4.24 -0.30 4.55
N LEU A 98 3.25 0.47 4.09
CA LEU A 98 2.64 1.56 4.88
C LEU A 98 1.95 1.06 6.15
N THR A 99 1.51 -0.21 6.20
CA THR A 99 0.94 -0.83 7.40
C THR A 99 1.96 -1.58 8.26
N SER A 100 3.19 -1.76 7.77
CA SER A 100 4.28 -2.36 8.54
C SER A 100 4.73 -1.45 9.68
N LYS A 101 5.34 -2.03 10.72
CA LYS A 101 5.92 -1.25 11.84
C LYS A 101 6.98 -0.27 11.35
N GLU A 102 7.79 -0.69 10.38
CA GLU A 102 8.86 0.11 9.80
C GLU A 102 8.30 1.29 8.99
N GLY A 103 7.38 1.02 8.05
CA GLY A 103 6.78 2.06 7.22
C GLY A 103 5.97 3.08 8.02
N LEU A 104 5.26 2.66 9.07
CA LEU A 104 4.60 3.58 10.00
C LEU A 104 5.61 4.41 10.80
N GLY A 105 6.70 3.79 11.27
CA GLY A 105 7.78 4.46 11.99
C GLY A 105 8.45 5.53 11.13
N LEU A 106 8.82 5.19 9.89
CA LEU A 106 9.42 6.09 8.91
C LEU A 106 8.50 7.28 8.62
N ASN A 107 7.24 7.03 8.27
CA ASN A 107 6.28 8.11 7.97
C ASN A 107 6.08 9.05 9.16
N LYS A 108 5.93 8.50 10.37
CA LYS A 108 5.76 9.30 11.59
C LYS A 108 6.99 10.17 11.87
N ALA A 109 8.20 9.66 11.64
CA ALA A 109 9.43 10.42 11.81
C ALA A 109 9.56 11.51 10.73
N PHE A 110 9.30 11.16 9.47
CA PHE A 110 9.38 12.08 8.34
C PHE A 110 8.40 13.25 8.46
N MET A 111 7.17 13.01 8.95
CA MET A 111 6.17 14.05 9.21
C MET A 111 6.58 15.07 10.29
N LYS A 112 7.51 14.72 11.19
CA LYS A 112 8.01 15.65 12.20
C LYS A 112 9.06 16.62 11.64
N ILE A 113 9.54 16.39 10.42
CA ILE A 113 10.51 17.24 9.76
C ILE A 113 9.76 18.39 9.09
N GLY A 114 9.70 19.54 9.78
CA GLY A 114 9.04 20.73 9.26
C GLY A 114 9.75 21.37 8.06
N ASP A 115 11.07 21.22 8.00
CA ASP A 115 11.88 21.79 6.92
C ASP A 115 11.74 20.98 5.62
N ALA A 116 11.40 21.67 4.53
CA ALA A 116 11.22 21.04 3.22
C ALA A 116 12.56 20.63 2.58
N GLY A 117 13.64 21.38 2.82
CA GLY A 117 14.97 21.08 2.31
C GLY A 117 15.53 19.79 2.92
N ILE A 118 15.38 19.62 4.24
CA ILE A 118 15.80 18.39 4.94
C ILE A 118 15.03 17.18 4.41
N ARG A 119 13.71 17.31 4.23
CA ARG A 119 12.89 16.23 3.64
C ARG A 119 13.39 15.86 2.25
N GLN A 120 13.75 16.85 1.42
CA GLN A 120 14.31 16.59 0.09
C GLN A 120 15.67 15.91 0.15
N SER A 121 16.57 16.33 1.05
CA SER A 121 17.87 15.70 1.23
C SER A 121 17.76 14.23 1.65
N ILE A 122 16.81 13.92 2.54
CA ILE A 122 16.53 12.54 2.95
C ILE A 122 16.02 11.71 1.78
N LEU A 123 15.09 12.24 0.98
CA LEU A 123 14.60 11.56 -0.21
C LEU A 123 15.75 11.25 -1.18
N THR A 124 16.59 12.24 -1.48
CA THR A 124 17.77 12.05 -2.35
C THR A 124 18.70 10.97 -1.81
N LEU A 125 18.99 10.97 -0.50
CA LEU A 125 19.83 9.95 0.12
C LEU A 125 19.23 8.54 -0.04
N VAL A 126 17.93 8.39 0.27
CA VAL A 126 17.25 7.10 0.18
C VAL A 126 17.22 6.59 -1.26
N THR A 127 16.96 7.45 -2.24
CA THR A 127 17.01 7.09 -3.67
C THR A 127 18.41 6.63 -4.08
N SER A 128 19.45 7.38 -3.70
CA SER A 128 20.84 6.98 -4.02
C SER A 128 21.24 5.65 -3.39
N LEU A 129 20.76 5.35 -2.18
CA LEU A 129 21.00 4.06 -1.52
C LEU A 129 20.26 2.91 -2.20
N ALA A 130 19.03 3.14 -2.66
CA ALA A 130 18.25 2.15 -3.39
C ALA A 130 18.92 1.79 -4.73
N ASP A 131 19.30 2.81 -5.52
CA ASP A 131 20.00 2.61 -6.80
C ASP A 131 21.33 1.84 -6.61
N ALA A 132 22.08 2.16 -5.55
CA ALA A 132 23.31 1.46 -5.21
C ALA A 132 23.09 0.00 -4.78
N SER A 133 21.95 -0.30 -4.15
CA SER A 133 21.59 -1.66 -3.75
C SER A 133 21.19 -2.54 -4.93
N GLU A 134 20.62 -1.97 -5.99
CA GLU A 134 20.32 -2.70 -7.24
C GLU A 134 21.57 -2.87 -8.12
N ALA A 135 22.53 -1.96 -8.04
CA ALA A 135 23.75 -1.97 -8.85
C ALA A 135 24.86 -2.94 -8.36
N ALA A 136 24.69 -3.63 -7.23
CA ALA A 136 25.67 -4.60 -6.75
C ALA A 136 25.53 -5.94 -7.51
N PRO A 137 26.47 -6.33 -8.41
CA PRO A 137 26.44 -7.66 -8.99
C PRO A 137 26.73 -8.71 -7.91
N ALA A 138 26.01 -9.83 -7.97
CA ALA A 138 26.28 -11.02 -7.17
C ALA A 138 27.76 -11.41 -7.30
N ALA A 139 28.54 -11.10 -6.26
CA ALA A 139 29.96 -11.40 -6.23
C ALA A 139 30.16 -12.93 -6.12
N VAL A 140 30.59 -13.49 -7.26
CA VAL A 140 31.56 -14.59 -7.44
C VAL A 140 31.30 -15.87 -6.65
N ALA A 141 30.68 -16.83 -7.33
CA ALA A 141 30.68 -18.23 -6.95
C ALA A 141 32.13 -18.73 -6.77
N VAL A 142 32.36 -19.33 -5.60
CA VAL A 142 33.57 -20.01 -5.16
C VAL A 142 34.05 -20.99 -6.23
N THR A 143 35.19 -20.71 -6.86
CA THR A 143 35.98 -21.74 -7.55
C THR A 143 36.75 -22.52 -6.51
N THR A 144 36.17 -23.64 -6.05
CA THR A 144 36.90 -24.65 -5.30
C THR A 144 37.73 -25.46 -6.30
N GLU A 145 39.03 -25.16 -6.40
CA GLU A 145 39.99 -26.10 -7.01
C GLU A 145 40.09 -27.34 -6.13
N ALA A 146 39.76 -28.51 -6.69
CA ALA A 146 39.96 -29.80 -6.04
C ALA A 146 41.43 -30.25 -6.22
N PRO A 147 42.09 -30.80 -5.18
CA PRO A 147 43.46 -31.27 -5.30
C PRO A 147 43.54 -32.58 -6.09
N ILE A 148 44.47 -32.64 -7.04
CA ILE A 148 44.87 -33.84 -7.77
C ILE A 148 45.64 -34.76 -6.80
N THR A 149 45.04 -35.86 -6.36
CA THR A 149 45.77 -36.96 -5.73
C THR A 149 46.28 -37.92 -6.80
N LEU A 150 47.58 -37.88 -7.03
CA LEU A 150 48.36 -38.89 -7.77
C LEU A 150 48.38 -40.19 -6.94
N HIS A 151 47.88 -41.30 -7.50
CA HIS A 151 48.15 -42.63 -6.97
C HIS A 151 49.46 -43.16 -7.58
N HIS A 152 50.42 -43.48 -6.71
CA HIS A 152 51.50 -44.43 -6.96
C HIS A 152 51.21 -45.72 -6.20
#